data_AF-A0A7X5R0W8-F1
#
_entry.id   AF-A0A7X5R0W8-F1
#
_cell.length_a   1.000
_cell.length_b   1.000
_cell.length_c   1.000
_cell.angle_alpha   90.00
_cell.angle_beta   90.00
_cell.angle_gamma   90.00
#
_symmetry.space_group_name_H-M   'P 1'
#
loop_
_entity.id
_entity.type
_entity.pdbx_description
1 polymer ?
#
loop_
_entity_poly.entity_id
_entity_poly.type
_entity_poly.pdbx_seq_one_letter_code
_entity_poly.pdbx_strand_id
1 'polypeptide(L)'
;MFKNDVLRPFGAPRNIHWGRKTVALAFATLLTGGATLLGATAPASADIPATPKAAVFEAPACAGTTDFDPAQSGATVNNLQSVFGKRLDAFNEGRVIPLYDSYGGTNASEPDNDGFIQYAYPPLCGTRYVASADDGSASNGAVSEWMYCTDRSFHACGGVGTDGGILDDDNLPVDPMQELPVNPKLTADQERLISYLVQQGHSYAGVGDQSWGGATEARSDAGTNERTALQTLVWCISDAPKPAEQAAVPQNGFTQTCNAVMPQAEQARLLALIPAVAEVHLDFSQAQTTFTVGEVARVSLTTNVYNQPIEFASNTAGSIVACQGSNVQVTGTTITVPGTDSAVDTTVELCYTATEPGSVELSVEAQPASTSHVSWNQSSNAGATIPCQVFAAYNEARFESVSDRAAATFIAAVIPTTTPATPALETPAVTTPATTPAGSNATTPATASGAMLASTGVETNVGLWVAAAALLGGLMLLLVRRRSEA
;
A
#
# COMPACT_ATOMS: atom_id res chain seq x y z
N MET A 1 34.79 -33.34 49.89
CA MET A 1 34.29 -34.72 49.71
C MET A 1 34.33 -35.02 48.22
N PHE A 2 35.10 -36.04 47.83
CA PHE A 2 35.57 -36.36 46.48
C PHE A 2 34.44 -36.66 45.47
N LYS A 3 34.57 -36.25 44.19
CA LYS A 3 35.09 -37.11 43.10
C LYS A 3 35.14 -36.40 41.73
N ASN A 4 36.31 -36.51 41.11
CA ASN A 4 36.59 -36.39 39.68
C ASN A 4 36.03 -37.60 38.91
N ASP A 5 35.80 -37.45 37.60
CA ASP A 5 36.40 -38.26 36.51
C ASP A 5 35.64 -37.98 35.18
N VAL A 6 36.23 -37.45 34.10
CA VAL A 6 37.21 -37.97 33.11
C VAL A 6 36.55 -38.26 31.74
N LEU A 7 37.33 -37.93 30.71
CA LEU A 7 37.13 -37.77 29.27
C LEU A 7 36.92 -39.05 28.41
N ARG A 8 36.17 -38.88 27.30
CA ARG A 8 36.36 -39.39 25.90
C ARG A 8 36.28 -40.92 25.61
N PRO A 9 36.24 -41.43 24.34
CA PRO A 9 35.99 -40.83 22.99
C PRO A 9 35.08 -41.65 22.01
N PHE A 10 34.85 -41.04 20.84
CA PHE A 10 34.55 -41.55 19.48
C PHE A 10 34.52 -43.06 19.16
N GLY A 11 33.48 -43.46 18.41
CA GLY A 11 33.44 -44.68 17.60
C GLY A 11 32.67 -44.47 16.29
N ALA A 12 33.30 -44.78 15.16
CA ALA A 12 32.70 -44.79 13.82
C ALA A 12 31.98 -46.14 13.52
N PRO A 13 31.12 -46.18 12.48
CA PRO A 13 31.05 -47.37 11.61
C PRO A 13 31.04 -46.98 10.11
N ARG A 14 31.96 -47.51 9.29
CA ARG A 14 31.89 -48.76 8.49
C ARG A 14 31.05 -48.68 7.20
N ASN A 15 31.77 -48.65 6.08
CA ASN A 15 31.30 -48.98 4.73
C ASN A 15 30.97 -50.48 4.58
N ILE A 16 29.89 -50.80 3.86
CA ILE A 16 29.62 -52.13 3.27
C ILE A 16 29.14 -51.93 1.82
N HIS A 17 29.75 -52.69 0.90
CA HIS A 17 29.54 -52.76 -0.55
C HIS A 17 28.46 -53.80 -0.96
N TRP A 18 28.30 -53.96 -2.29
CA TRP A 18 27.53 -54.96 -3.09
C TRP A 18 26.09 -54.54 -3.42
N GLY A 19 25.58 -54.52 -4.65
CA GLY A 19 26.10 -54.84 -5.98
C GLY A 19 24.93 -55.16 -6.94
N ARG A 20 25.08 -54.74 -8.22
CA ARG A 20 24.54 -55.35 -9.47
C ARG A 20 23.06 -55.17 -9.91
N LYS A 21 22.97 -54.62 -11.14
CA LYS A 21 22.22 -55.03 -12.36
C LYS A 21 20.85 -54.40 -12.70
N THR A 22 20.93 -53.55 -13.74
CA THR A 22 20.11 -53.48 -14.98
C THR A 22 18.62 -53.83 -14.94
N VAL A 23 17.76 -52.89 -15.37
CA VAL A 23 16.82 -53.02 -16.51
C VAL A 23 16.51 -51.62 -17.06
N ALA A 24 16.73 -51.43 -18.35
CA ALA A 24 16.23 -50.29 -19.11
C ALA A 24 14.74 -50.50 -19.41
N LEU A 25 13.89 -49.53 -19.08
CA LEU A 25 12.55 -49.42 -19.64
C LEU A 25 12.37 -47.99 -20.16
N ALA A 26 12.34 -47.88 -21.48
CA ALA A 26 11.95 -46.68 -22.18
C ALA A 26 10.43 -46.47 -22.02
N PHE A 27 10.04 -45.35 -21.41
CA PHE A 27 8.71 -44.79 -21.59
C PHE A 27 8.87 -43.37 -22.11
N ALA A 28 8.62 -43.20 -23.41
CA ALA A 28 8.38 -41.92 -24.02
C ALA A 28 6.99 -41.45 -23.59
N THR A 29 6.95 -40.42 -22.75
CA THR A 29 5.72 -39.66 -22.46
C THR A 29 5.98 -38.22 -22.91
N LEU A 30 5.40 -37.84 -24.04
CA LEU A 30 5.25 -36.43 -24.40
C LEU A 30 4.28 -35.81 -23.40
N LEU A 31 4.83 -35.16 -22.37
CA LEU A 31 4.13 -34.21 -21.52
C LEU A 31 4.55 -32.82 -21.99
N THR A 32 3.78 -32.24 -22.91
CA THR A 32 3.67 -30.78 -23.01
C THR A 32 2.83 -30.30 -21.82
N GLY A 33 3.40 -30.42 -20.61
CA GLY A 33 2.92 -29.74 -19.42
C GLY A 33 3.64 -28.40 -19.37
N GLY A 34 2.89 -27.32 -19.57
CA GLY A 34 3.38 -25.98 -19.28
C GLY A 34 3.89 -25.98 -17.84
N ALA A 35 5.19 -25.82 -17.67
CA ALA A 35 5.77 -25.50 -16.39
C ALA A 35 5.28 -24.10 -16.05
N THR A 36 4.19 -24.00 -15.29
CA THR A 36 3.99 -22.88 -14.38
C THR A 36 5.20 -22.89 -13.46
N LEU A 37 6.19 -22.06 -13.80
CA LEU A 37 7.19 -21.63 -12.87
C LEU A 37 6.42 -20.90 -11.77
N LEU A 38 6.11 -21.62 -10.69
CA LEU A 38 5.86 -21.03 -9.39
C LEU A 38 7.15 -20.30 -9.03
N GLY A 39 7.25 -19.04 -9.45
CA GLY A 39 8.33 -18.15 -9.05
C GLY A 39 8.26 -18.05 -7.54
N ALA A 40 9.27 -18.59 -6.86
CA ALA A 40 9.49 -18.24 -5.46
C ALA A 40 9.69 -16.72 -5.43
N THR A 41 8.71 -16.00 -4.91
CA THR A 41 8.81 -14.56 -4.65
C THR A 41 9.97 -14.36 -3.70
N ALA A 42 11.06 -13.76 -4.19
CA ALA A 42 12.17 -13.39 -3.34
C ALA A 42 11.68 -12.39 -2.27
N PRO A 43 12.20 -12.44 -1.02
CA PRO A 43 11.88 -11.44 -0.02
C PRO A 43 12.18 -10.04 -0.56
N ALA A 44 11.41 -9.05 -0.12
CA ALA A 44 11.49 -7.68 -0.61
C ALA A 44 12.73 -6.92 -0.11
N SER A 45 13.92 -7.40 -0.47
CA SER A 45 15.18 -6.71 -0.19
C SER A 45 15.26 -5.37 -0.92
N ALA A 46 16.02 -4.43 -0.34
CA ALA A 46 16.40 -3.20 -1.02
C ALA A 46 17.30 -3.51 -2.22
N ASP A 47 17.17 -2.71 -3.29
CA ASP A 47 18.06 -2.84 -4.43
C ASP A 47 19.44 -2.29 -4.08
N ILE A 48 20.47 -2.71 -4.82
CA ILE A 48 21.79 -2.09 -4.77
C ILE A 48 21.87 -1.05 -5.90
N PRO A 49 22.26 0.21 -5.61
CA PRO A 49 22.49 1.21 -6.65
C PRO A 49 23.45 0.71 -7.73
N ALA A 50 23.04 0.76 -9.00
CA ALA A 50 23.88 0.32 -10.11
C ALA A 50 25.19 1.13 -10.22
N THR A 51 25.14 2.39 -9.77
CA THR A 51 26.32 3.23 -9.54
C THR A 51 26.25 3.79 -8.12
N PRO A 52 27.26 3.51 -7.27
CA PRO A 52 27.29 4.05 -5.92
C PRO A 52 27.20 5.58 -5.91
N LYS A 53 26.38 6.11 -5.01
CA LYS A 53 26.24 7.55 -4.76
C LYS A 53 27.51 8.07 -4.09
N ALA A 54 28.21 8.99 -4.75
CA ALA A 54 29.45 9.58 -4.25
C ALA A 54 29.24 10.84 -3.39
N ALA A 55 28.06 11.47 -3.47
CA ALA A 55 27.74 12.70 -2.77
C ALA A 55 26.64 12.45 -1.73
N VAL A 56 26.70 13.24 -0.64
CA VAL A 56 25.62 13.36 0.32
C VAL A 56 24.35 13.82 -0.39
N PHE A 57 23.21 13.26 0.01
CA PHE A 57 21.90 13.67 -0.47
C PHE A 57 20.89 13.67 0.68
N GLU A 58 19.73 14.27 0.43
CA GLU A 58 18.59 14.25 1.34
C GLU A 58 17.58 13.23 0.83
N ALA A 59 17.24 12.25 1.66
CA ALA A 59 16.20 11.29 1.35
C ALA A 59 14.81 11.92 1.55
N PRO A 60 13.77 11.46 0.82
CA PRO A 60 12.40 11.90 1.07
C PRO A 60 11.97 11.68 2.52
N ALA A 61 11.05 12.47 3.03
CA ALA A 61 10.41 12.17 4.30
C ALA A 61 9.45 10.98 4.15
N CYS A 62 9.30 10.17 5.21
CA CYS A 62 8.21 9.20 5.30
C CYS A 62 6.85 9.92 5.36
N ALA A 63 5.80 9.23 4.91
CA ALA A 63 4.45 9.79 4.86
C ALA A 63 3.91 10.24 6.23
N GLY A 64 3.09 11.28 6.25
CA GLY A 64 2.50 11.82 7.48
C GLY A 64 3.31 12.96 8.10
N THR A 65 2.86 13.42 9.27
CA THR A 65 3.50 14.55 9.99
C THR A 65 4.16 14.09 11.28
N THR A 66 5.25 14.75 11.66
CA THR A 66 5.97 14.52 12.92
C THR A 66 5.86 15.76 13.81
N ASP A 67 5.94 15.58 15.13
CA ASP A 67 5.91 16.69 16.10
C ASP A 67 7.13 17.61 15.95
N PHE A 68 8.30 17.05 15.63
CA PHE A 68 9.53 17.76 15.33
C PHE A 68 9.86 17.67 13.83
N ASP A 69 10.47 18.73 13.29
CA ASP A 69 10.92 18.73 11.89
C ASP A 69 12.27 17.98 11.77
N PRO A 70 12.32 16.78 11.15
CA PRO A 70 13.56 16.04 10.99
C PRO A 70 14.60 16.74 10.12
N ALA A 71 14.22 17.74 9.31
CA ALA A 71 15.16 18.57 8.56
C ALA A 71 15.85 19.64 9.44
N GLN A 72 15.35 19.86 10.67
CA GLN A 72 15.79 20.90 11.59
C GLN A 72 15.88 20.39 13.04
N SER A 73 16.46 19.20 13.24
CA SER A 73 16.47 18.51 14.54
C SER A 73 17.14 19.28 15.68
N GLY A 74 17.98 20.29 15.37
CA GLY A 74 18.78 21.01 16.35
C GLY A 74 19.84 20.15 17.06
N ALA A 75 20.00 18.90 16.64
CA ALA A 75 20.87 17.89 17.23
C ALA A 75 22.31 17.95 16.71
N THR A 76 23.11 16.99 17.14
CA THR A 76 24.43 16.68 16.58
C THR A 76 24.42 16.54 15.04
N VAL A 77 23.31 16.07 14.48
CA VAL A 77 23.04 16.01 13.04
C VAL A 77 21.79 16.84 12.74
N ASN A 78 21.99 18.04 12.17
CA ASN A 78 20.90 19.02 11.97
C ASN A 78 19.79 18.54 11.03
N ASN A 79 20.14 17.86 9.94
CA ASN A 79 19.17 17.28 9.01
C ASN A 79 19.25 15.75 9.08
N LEU A 80 18.26 15.15 9.74
CA LEU A 80 18.16 13.71 9.95
C LEU A 80 17.76 12.94 8.68
N GLN A 81 17.22 13.63 7.66
CA GLN A 81 16.97 13.07 6.34
C GLN A 81 18.25 12.94 5.49
N SER A 82 19.36 13.51 5.95
CA SER A 82 20.62 13.45 5.22
C SER A 82 21.24 12.05 5.26
N VAL A 83 21.62 11.56 4.08
CA VAL A 83 22.35 10.31 3.87
C VAL A 83 23.81 10.63 3.57
N PHE A 84 24.67 10.47 4.57
CA PHE A 84 26.09 10.84 4.55
C PHE A 84 26.95 9.82 5.31
N GLY A 85 28.27 9.86 5.08
CA GLY A 85 29.23 9.03 5.82
C GLY A 85 28.81 7.54 5.81
N LYS A 86 28.75 6.93 6.99
CA LYS A 86 28.37 5.51 7.13
C LYS A 86 26.93 5.21 6.64
N ARG A 87 25.99 6.16 6.71
CA ARG A 87 24.65 5.99 6.10
C ARG A 87 24.75 5.85 4.59
N LEU A 88 25.60 6.66 3.96
CA LEU A 88 25.81 6.64 2.52
C LEU A 88 26.50 5.33 2.07
N ASP A 89 27.50 4.88 2.82
CA ASP A 89 28.16 3.60 2.57
C ASP A 89 27.15 2.44 2.64
N ALA A 90 26.35 2.39 3.72
CA ALA A 90 25.33 1.36 3.89
C ALA A 90 24.22 1.43 2.83
N PHE A 91 23.80 2.62 2.41
CA PHE A 91 22.82 2.80 1.32
C PHE A 91 23.35 2.24 0.00
N ASN A 92 24.63 2.50 -0.30
CA ASN A 92 25.30 1.98 -1.48
C ASN A 92 25.54 0.46 -1.44
N GLU A 93 25.48 -0.15 -0.26
CA GLU A 93 25.50 -1.61 -0.07
C GLU A 93 24.10 -2.25 -0.19
N GLY A 94 23.05 -1.46 -0.47
CA GLY A 94 21.67 -1.94 -0.54
C GLY A 94 21.05 -2.22 0.83
N ARG A 95 21.46 -1.48 1.87
CA ARG A 95 20.87 -1.58 3.20
C ARG A 95 19.80 -0.52 3.41
N VAL A 96 18.85 -0.81 4.29
CA VAL A 96 17.92 0.20 4.81
C VAL A 96 18.62 1.06 5.85
N ILE A 97 18.39 2.36 5.81
CA ILE A 97 19.03 3.37 6.65
C ILE A 97 17.98 4.05 7.53
N PRO A 98 18.03 3.90 8.86
CA PRO A 98 17.21 4.71 9.77
C PRO A 98 17.58 6.18 9.64
N LEU A 99 16.58 7.03 9.44
CA LEU A 99 16.73 8.47 9.30
C LEU A 99 16.37 9.18 10.61
N TYR A 100 15.13 9.01 11.07
CA TYR A 100 14.54 9.63 12.24
C TYR A 100 13.41 8.75 12.80
N ASP A 101 12.91 9.09 13.98
CA ASP A 101 11.93 8.34 14.75
C ASP A 101 10.50 8.87 14.57
N SER A 102 9.54 8.28 15.26
CA SER A 102 8.11 8.65 15.14
C SER A 102 7.78 10.12 15.46
N TYR A 103 8.62 10.79 16.24
CA TYR A 103 8.49 12.20 16.60
C TYR A 103 9.28 13.12 15.66
N GLY A 104 10.12 12.58 14.77
CA GLY A 104 11.01 13.36 13.91
C GLY A 104 12.42 13.57 14.50
N GLY A 105 12.77 12.87 15.59
CA GLY A 105 14.06 12.95 16.25
C GLY A 105 14.92 11.70 16.08
N THR A 106 16.05 11.60 16.79
CA THR A 106 16.89 10.39 16.79
C THR A 106 17.43 9.95 18.14
N ASN A 107 17.33 10.75 19.23
CA ASN A 107 17.74 10.40 20.61
C ASN A 107 17.43 11.57 21.60
N ALA A 108 16.40 12.38 21.32
CA ALA A 108 16.04 13.63 22.02
C ALA A 108 17.20 14.52 22.49
N SER A 109 17.77 15.31 21.57
CA SER A 109 18.38 16.58 21.93
C SER A 109 17.29 17.67 21.97
N GLU A 110 16.32 17.53 22.86
CA GLU A 110 15.40 18.61 23.23
C GLU A 110 15.87 19.13 24.61
N PRO A 111 16.25 20.42 24.73
CA PRO A 111 16.52 21.02 26.02
C PRO A 111 15.19 21.35 26.68
N ASP A 112 14.58 20.42 27.41
CA ASP A 112 13.54 20.78 28.37
C ASP A 112 13.62 20.02 29.69
N ASN A 113 13.28 20.74 30.75
CA ASN A 113 13.70 20.57 32.14
C ASN A 113 13.18 19.32 32.88
N ASP A 114 12.62 18.33 32.18
CA ASP A 114 11.75 17.32 32.79
C ASP A 114 12.23 15.85 32.64
N GLY A 115 13.40 15.61 32.03
CA GLY A 115 14.13 14.35 32.18
C GLY A 115 13.57 13.13 31.44
N PHE A 116 12.98 13.30 30.24
CA PHE A 116 12.42 12.20 29.46
C PHE A 116 13.14 11.92 28.12
N ILE A 117 13.52 10.65 27.96
CA ILE A 117 13.82 9.82 26.77
C ILE A 117 15.05 10.21 25.93
N GLN A 118 16.21 9.58 26.21
CA GLN A 118 17.47 9.75 25.46
C GLN A 118 17.63 8.78 24.27
N TYR A 119 16.54 8.21 23.74
CA TYR A 119 16.59 7.15 22.75
C TYR A 119 15.58 7.37 21.60
N ALA A 120 15.91 6.91 20.40
CA ALA A 120 15.03 6.92 19.24
C ALA A 120 13.75 6.14 19.54
N TYR A 121 12.57 6.73 19.32
CA TYR A 121 11.30 6.10 19.65
C TYR A 121 10.59 5.49 18.42
N PRO A 122 10.41 4.15 18.35
CA PRO A 122 9.78 3.48 17.20
C PRO A 122 8.33 3.93 16.89
N PRO A 123 7.85 3.82 15.65
CA PRO A 123 8.55 3.31 14.46
C PRO A 123 9.67 4.26 14.00
N LEU A 124 10.54 3.78 13.12
CA LEU A 124 11.61 4.59 12.51
C LEU A 124 11.31 4.86 11.04
N CYS A 125 11.52 6.08 10.58
CA CYS A 125 11.55 6.37 9.15
C CYS A 125 12.86 5.82 8.58
N GLY A 126 12.78 4.90 7.62
CA GLY A 126 13.93 4.30 6.96
C GLY A 126 13.97 4.62 5.48
N THR A 127 15.16 4.91 4.93
CA THR A 127 15.36 5.05 3.48
C THR A 127 16.15 3.88 2.91
N ARG A 128 15.81 3.49 1.69
CA ARG A 128 16.50 2.44 0.93
C ARG A 128 16.52 2.77 -0.55
N TYR A 129 17.36 2.07 -1.31
CA TYR A 129 17.38 2.22 -2.76
C TYR A 129 16.36 1.30 -3.44
N VAL A 130 15.68 1.83 -4.45
CA VAL A 130 14.67 1.18 -5.28
C VAL A 130 14.95 1.54 -6.74
N ALA A 131 15.30 0.53 -7.54
CA ALA A 131 15.71 0.78 -8.93
C ALA A 131 14.57 1.36 -9.79
N SER A 132 13.31 1.00 -9.51
CA SER A 132 12.15 1.55 -10.25
C SER A 132 11.82 3.01 -9.91
N ALA A 133 12.36 3.53 -8.80
CA ALA A 133 12.22 4.93 -8.39
C ALA A 133 13.44 5.78 -8.80
N ASP A 134 14.39 5.21 -9.55
CA ASP A 134 15.55 5.92 -10.08
C ASP A 134 15.10 6.75 -11.31
N ASP A 135 14.98 8.07 -11.12
CA ASP A 135 14.53 9.06 -12.10
C ASP A 135 15.67 9.99 -12.59
N GLY A 136 16.91 9.75 -12.18
CA GLY A 136 18.09 10.57 -12.44
C GLY A 136 18.28 11.77 -11.49
N SER A 137 17.45 11.94 -10.45
CA SER A 137 17.55 13.08 -9.50
C SER A 137 18.70 12.96 -8.50
N ALA A 138 18.85 13.92 -7.57
CA ALA A 138 19.88 13.86 -6.54
C ALA A 138 19.62 12.70 -5.54
N SER A 139 18.38 12.55 -5.09
CA SER A 139 17.88 11.48 -4.23
C SER A 139 17.67 10.15 -4.97
N ASN A 140 17.98 10.08 -6.27
CA ASN A 140 17.75 8.96 -7.20
C ASN A 140 17.52 7.58 -6.55
N GLY A 141 16.31 7.04 -6.70
CA GLY A 141 15.96 5.72 -6.20
C GLY A 141 15.83 5.62 -4.68
N ALA A 142 16.11 6.66 -3.90
CA ALA A 142 15.86 6.67 -2.45
C ALA A 142 14.35 6.77 -2.19
N VAL A 143 13.81 5.71 -1.58
CA VAL A 143 12.42 5.64 -1.11
C VAL A 143 12.45 5.53 0.40
N SER A 144 11.65 6.35 1.07
CA SER A 144 11.55 6.37 2.54
C SER A 144 10.19 5.90 3.01
N GLU A 145 10.20 4.95 3.93
CA GLU A 145 9.00 4.30 4.46
C GLU A 145 9.15 4.09 5.98
N TRP A 146 8.01 4.06 6.68
CA TRP A 146 8.01 3.75 8.10
C TRP A 146 8.34 2.28 8.33
N MET A 147 9.26 2.03 9.24
CA MET A 147 9.68 0.71 9.68
C MET A 147 9.16 0.45 11.09
N TYR A 148 8.41 -0.64 11.24
CA TYR A 148 7.78 -1.01 12.51
C TYR A 148 8.56 -2.14 13.18
N CYS A 149 8.86 -2.01 14.46
CA CYS A 149 9.69 -2.97 15.15
C CYS A 149 8.91 -4.04 15.92
N THR A 150 9.55 -5.19 16.09
CA THR A 150 9.24 -6.17 17.13
C THR A 150 10.26 -6.06 18.26
N ASP A 151 10.08 -6.87 19.30
CA ASP A 151 11.01 -6.98 20.42
C ASP A 151 11.03 -5.71 21.28
N ARG A 152 9.86 -5.32 21.76
CA ARG A 152 9.62 -4.08 22.54
C ARG A 152 10.65 -3.81 23.66
N SER A 153 11.25 -4.85 24.24
CA SER A 153 12.27 -4.73 25.30
C SER A 153 13.71 -4.53 24.82
N PHE A 154 13.94 -4.52 23.50
CA PHE A 154 15.24 -4.33 22.87
C PHE A 154 15.47 -2.86 22.51
N HIS A 155 16.72 -2.48 22.23
CA HIS A 155 17.06 -1.11 21.84
C HIS A 155 16.52 -0.80 20.45
N ALA A 156 15.98 0.39 20.24
CA ALA A 156 15.48 0.79 18.92
C ALA A 156 16.62 0.86 17.90
N CYS A 157 17.83 1.24 18.33
CA CYS A 157 18.99 1.38 17.44
C CYS A 157 18.68 2.26 16.21
N GLY A 158 17.98 3.37 16.44
CA GLY A 158 17.64 4.37 15.44
C GLY A 158 18.47 5.66 15.53
N GLY A 159 19.37 5.76 16.50
CA GLY A 159 20.19 6.95 16.72
C GLY A 159 21.22 7.16 15.62
N VAL A 160 21.73 8.39 15.50
CA VAL A 160 22.74 8.75 14.49
C VAL A 160 23.93 9.49 15.09
N GLY A 161 25.12 9.01 14.78
CA GLY A 161 26.39 9.65 15.12
C GLY A 161 26.80 10.74 14.13
N THR A 162 27.80 11.54 14.52
CA THR A 162 28.38 12.60 13.65
C THR A 162 28.97 12.08 12.34
N ASP A 163 29.32 10.80 12.28
CA ASP A 163 29.87 10.13 11.10
C ASP A 163 28.78 9.42 10.25
N GLY A 164 27.51 9.56 10.63
CA GLY A 164 26.39 8.84 10.03
C GLY A 164 26.27 7.39 10.50
N GLY A 165 27.04 6.96 11.48
CA GLY A 165 26.87 5.63 12.08
C GLY A 165 25.56 5.52 12.85
N ILE A 166 24.99 4.31 12.91
CA ILE A 166 23.83 4.02 13.76
C ILE A 166 24.29 3.93 15.22
N LEU A 167 23.50 4.48 16.13
CA LEU A 167 23.68 4.39 17.57
C LEU A 167 22.54 3.60 18.21
N ASP A 168 22.84 2.85 19.26
CA ASP A 168 21.84 2.30 20.17
C ASP A 168 21.30 3.36 21.15
N ASP A 169 20.38 2.92 22.00
CA ASP A 169 19.71 3.74 23.00
C ASP A 169 20.66 4.26 24.10
N ASP A 170 21.86 3.67 24.23
CA ASP A 170 22.95 4.09 25.12
C ASP A 170 23.96 5.02 24.41
N ASN A 171 23.67 5.44 23.17
CA ASN A 171 24.56 6.21 22.29
C ASN A 171 25.87 5.47 21.90
N LEU A 172 25.87 4.14 21.93
CA LEU A 172 27.00 3.34 21.48
C LEU A 172 26.86 3.02 19.98
N PRO A 173 27.96 3.10 19.20
CA PRO A 173 27.92 2.71 17.79
C PRO A 173 27.55 1.24 17.61
N VAL A 174 26.66 0.98 16.67
CA VAL A 174 26.24 -0.37 16.25
C VAL A 174 26.47 -0.56 14.75
N ASP A 175 26.46 -1.81 14.30
CA ASP A 175 26.58 -2.12 12.88
C ASP A 175 25.35 -1.61 12.10
N PRO A 176 25.51 -1.28 10.81
CA PRO A 176 24.37 -0.97 9.93
C PRO A 176 23.31 -2.06 9.94
N MET A 177 22.07 -1.69 9.66
CA MET A 177 20.98 -2.66 9.53
C MET A 177 21.34 -3.73 8.49
N GLN A 178 21.06 -4.98 8.85
CA GLN A 178 21.21 -6.14 8.01
C GLN A 178 19.83 -6.73 7.75
N GLU A 179 19.57 -7.09 6.51
CA GLU A 179 18.38 -7.85 6.16
C GLU A 179 18.45 -9.24 6.80
N LEU A 180 17.33 -9.63 7.39
CA LEU A 180 17.04 -10.94 7.91
C LEU A 180 16.07 -11.62 6.93
N PRO A 181 16.29 -12.90 6.59
CA PRO A 181 15.40 -13.61 5.69
C PRO A 181 13.98 -13.78 6.26
N VAL A 182 13.85 -13.81 7.59
CA VAL A 182 12.60 -13.91 8.35
C VAL A 182 12.77 -13.26 9.72
N ASN A 183 11.67 -12.90 10.38
CA ASN A 183 11.70 -12.60 11.80
C ASN A 183 11.60 -13.92 12.59
N PRO A 184 12.66 -14.37 13.28
CA PRO A 184 12.67 -15.68 13.94
C PRO A 184 11.67 -15.82 15.09
N LYS A 185 11.08 -14.71 15.54
CA LYS A 185 10.09 -14.69 16.63
C LYS A 185 8.66 -14.87 16.17
N LEU A 186 8.36 -14.47 14.93
CA LEU A 186 7.00 -14.41 14.43
C LEU A 186 6.58 -15.70 13.74
N THR A 187 5.31 -16.05 13.87
CA THR A 187 4.65 -17.00 12.98
C THR A 187 4.21 -16.30 11.70
N ALA A 188 3.98 -17.06 10.62
CA ALA A 188 3.46 -16.50 9.37
C ALA A 188 2.14 -15.73 9.54
N ASP A 189 1.26 -16.17 10.44
CA ASP A 189 0.01 -15.46 10.73
C ASP A 189 0.25 -14.13 11.45
N GLN A 190 1.24 -14.07 12.36
CA GLN A 190 1.61 -12.81 13.01
C GLN A 190 2.22 -11.83 12.00
N GLU A 191 3.07 -12.30 11.08
CA GLU A 191 3.60 -11.47 10.01
C GLU A 191 2.47 -10.92 9.12
N ARG A 192 1.51 -11.77 8.72
CA ARG A 192 0.34 -11.35 7.93
C ARG A 192 -0.51 -10.30 8.64
N LEU A 193 -0.77 -10.49 9.93
CA LEU A 193 -1.50 -9.51 10.74
C LEU A 193 -0.76 -8.17 10.80
N ILE A 194 0.54 -8.19 11.07
CA ILE A 194 1.37 -6.98 11.13
C ILE A 194 1.36 -6.27 9.77
N SER A 195 1.52 -7.01 8.66
CA SER A 195 1.40 -6.44 7.31
C SER A 195 0.06 -5.77 7.06
N TYR A 196 -1.04 -6.43 7.42
CA TYR A 196 -2.37 -5.86 7.27
C TYR A 196 -2.54 -4.56 8.08
N LEU A 197 -2.11 -4.56 9.34
CA LEU A 197 -2.22 -3.38 10.20
C LEU A 197 -1.42 -2.19 9.67
N VAL A 198 -0.22 -2.42 9.13
CA VAL A 198 0.60 -1.32 8.61
C VAL A 198 -0.03 -0.70 7.35
N GLN A 199 -0.61 -1.52 6.48
CA GLN A 199 -1.27 -1.04 5.26
C GLN A 199 -2.63 -0.39 5.50
N GLN A 200 -3.48 -1.04 6.31
CA GLN A 200 -4.90 -0.67 6.44
C GLN A 200 -5.18 0.13 7.71
N GLY A 201 -4.24 0.14 8.65
CA GLY A 201 -4.47 0.65 9.99
C GLY A 201 -5.48 -0.17 10.79
N HIS A 202 -5.87 0.34 11.95
CA HIS A 202 -6.91 -0.23 12.78
C HIS A 202 -7.48 0.79 13.77
N SER A 203 -8.69 0.55 14.28
CA SER A 203 -9.22 1.32 15.41
C SER A 203 -8.32 1.16 16.63
N TYR A 204 -8.18 2.22 17.41
CA TYR A 204 -7.32 2.23 18.59
C TYR A 204 -8.03 2.83 19.80
N ALA A 205 -7.78 2.24 20.97
CA ALA A 205 -8.31 2.68 22.25
C ALA A 205 -7.27 2.38 23.34
N GLY A 206 -6.20 3.17 23.34
CA GLY A 206 -5.09 3.04 24.27
C GLY A 206 -5.44 3.40 25.71
N VAL A 207 -4.77 2.77 26.67
CA VAL A 207 -4.98 2.97 28.11
C VAL A 207 -3.70 3.47 28.78
N GLY A 208 -3.84 4.51 29.61
CA GLY A 208 -2.73 5.03 30.41
C GLY A 208 -1.62 5.63 29.56
N ASP A 209 -0.39 5.15 29.76
CA ASP A 209 0.81 5.54 29.00
C ASP A 209 0.77 5.14 27.53
N GLN A 210 -0.20 4.31 27.13
CA GLN A 210 -0.43 3.92 25.74
C GLN A 210 -1.56 4.70 25.07
N SER A 211 -2.09 5.76 25.72
CA SER A 211 -3.19 6.54 25.13
C SER A 211 -2.74 7.42 23.95
N TRP A 212 -1.44 7.69 23.81
CA TRP A 212 -0.82 8.43 22.69
C TRP A 212 -1.62 9.67 22.27
N GLY A 213 -1.69 10.66 23.16
CA GLY A 213 -2.45 11.90 22.89
C GLY A 213 -3.96 11.71 22.72
N GLY A 214 -4.51 10.54 23.04
CA GLY A 214 -5.91 10.20 22.82
C GLY A 214 -6.21 9.67 21.41
N ALA A 215 -5.22 9.10 20.72
CA ALA A 215 -5.40 8.51 19.40
C ALA A 215 -6.57 7.51 19.39
N THR A 216 -7.45 7.64 18.39
CA THR A 216 -8.60 6.73 18.18
C THR A 216 -8.37 5.75 17.02
N GLU A 217 -7.29 5.95 16.28
CA GLU A 217 -6.91 5.15 15.12
C GLU A 217 -5.39 4.93 15.16
N ALA A 218 -4.97 3.82 14.57
CA ALA A 218 -3.58 3.43 14.42
C ALA A 218 -3.28 3.29 12.92
N ARG A 219 -2.48 4.19 12.35
CA ARG A 219 -2.19 4.23 10.90
C ARG A 219 -0.78 4.72 10.62
N SER A 220 -0.21 4.27 9.50
CA SER A 220 1.17 4.58 9.13
C SER A 220 1.36 5.97 8.53
N ASP A 221 0.37 6.46 7.81
CA ASP A 221 0.40 7.72 7.04
C ASP A 221 -0.06 8.96 7.83
N ALA A 222 -0.32 8.81 9.13
CA ALA A 222 -1.00 9.80 9.97
C ALA A 222 0.00 10.68 10.77
N GLY A 223 -0.38 11.19 11.94
CA GLY A 223 0.51 11.94 12.83
C GLY A 223 1.37 11.03 13.71
N THR A 224 2.22 11.64 14.55
CA THR A 224 3.06 10.92 15.52
C THR A 224 2.26 9.97 16.40
N ASN A 225 1.17 10.44 17.00
CA ASN A 225 0.35 9.66 17.91
C ASN A 225 -0.28 8.42 17.26
N GLU A 226 -0.87 8.56 16.07
CA GLU A 226 -1.49 7.44 15.35
C GLU A 226 -0.45 6.41 14.88
N ARG A 227 0.75 6.85 14.48
CA ARG A 227 1.85 5.94 14.14
C ARG A 227 2.38 5.19 15.35
N THR A 228 2.52 5.87 16.48
CA THR A 228 2.92 5.21 17.74
C THR A 228 1.84 4.24 18.24
N ALA A 229 0.58 4.57 18.06
CA ALA A 229 -0.54 3.65 18.31
C ALA A 229 -0.43 2.39 17.43
N LEU A 230 -0.09 2.54 16.14
CA LEU A 230 0.17 1.42 15.24
C LEU A 230 1.35 0.56 15.68
N GLN A 231 2.47 1.16 16.09
CA GLN A 231 3.59 0.42 16.68
C GLN A 231 3.19 -0.34 17.95
N THR A 232 2.29 0.22 18.75
CA THR A 232 1.72 -0.51 19.91
C THR A 232 0.94 -1.74 19.47
N LEU A 233 0.14 -1.65 18.42
CA LEU A 233 -0.59 -2.80 17.87
C LEU A 233 0.36 -3.89 17.33
N VAL A 234 1.44 -3.48 16.66
CA VAL A 234 2.49 -4.40 16.21
C VAL A 234 3.08 -5.16 17.42
N TRP A 235 3.41 -4.45 18.50
CA TRP A 235 3.87 -5.10 19.73
C TRP A 235 2.80 -5.95 20.42
N CYS A 236 1.52 -5.61 20.32
CA CYS A 236 0.46 -6.47 20.84
C CYS A 236 0.37 -7.82 20.12
N ILE A 237 0.92 -7.93 18.89
CA ILE A 237 1.04 -9.19 18.15
C ILE A 237 2.38 -9.86 18.42
N SER A 238 3.49 -9.12 18.30
CA SER A 238 4.85 -9.67 18.39
C SER A 238 5.33 -9.92 19.81
N ASP A 239 4.85 -9.12 20.77
CA ASP A 239 5.33 -8.99 22.14
C ASP A 239 4.18 -9.08 23.16
N ALA A 240 3.09 -9.75 22.78
CA ALA A 240 1.90 -9.91 23.61
C ALA A 240 2.29 -10.40 25.03
N PRO A 241 1.76 -9.77 26.10
CA PRO A 241 2.09 -10.16 27.47
C PRO A 241 1.77 -11.64 27.69
N LYS A 242 2.74 -12.40 28.19
CA LYS A 242 2.52 -13.84 28.43
C LYS A 242 1.54 -14.03 29.59
N PRO A 243 0.75 -15.11 29.63
CA PRO A 243 -0.22 -15.35 30.72
C PRO A 243 0.38 -15.27 32.13
N ALA A 244 1.66 -15.66 32.29
CA ALA A 244 2.37 -15.58 33.56
C ALA A 244 2.71 -14.13 34.00
N GLU A 245 2.92 -13.21 33.05
CA GLU A 245 3.19 -11.79 33.32
C GLU A 245 1.89 -11.04 33.65
N GLN A 246 0.79 -11.42 33.00
CA GLN A 246 -0.54 -10.88 33.26
C GLN A 246 -1.04 -11.15 34.70
N ALA A 247 -0.57 -12.25 35.31
CA ALA A 247 -0.95 -12.65 36.67
C ALA A 247 -0.10 -12.01 37.78
N ALA A 248 1.07 -11.44 37.45
CA ALA A 248 2.09 -11.06 38.42
C ALA A 248 2.22 -9.54 38.65
N VAL A 249 1.67 -8.70 37.77
CA VAL A 249 1.86 -7.24 37.78
C VAL A 249 0.50 -6.54 37.73
N PRO A 250 0.26 -5.44 38.48
CA PRO A 250 -0.89 -4.56 38.22
C PRO A 250 -0.87 -4.21 36.72
N GLN A 251 -1.93 -4.53 35.98
CA GLN A 251 -1.88 -4.49 34.51
C GLN A 251 -1.32 -3.14 34.03
N ASN A 252 -0.12 -3.13 33.45
CA ASN A 252 0.45 -1.92 32.87
C ASN A 252 -0.42 -1.49 31.67
N GLY A 253 -0.36 -0.20 31.29
CA GLY A 253 -1.20 0.33 30.21
C GLY A 253 -1.06 -0.46 28.91
N PHE A 254 0.13 -1.01 28.63
CA PHE A 254 0.37 -1.92 27.52
C PHE A 254 -0.48 -3.19 27.55
N THR A 255 -0.50 -3.92 28.66
CA THR A 255 -1.30 -5.15 28.79
C THR A 255 -2.79 -4.85 28.67
N GLN A 256 -3.26 -3.77 29.30
CA GLN A 256 -4.68 -3.36 29.20
C GLN A 256 -5.03 -2.98 27.76
N THR A 257 -4.15 -2.23 27.10
CA THR A 257 -4.33 -1.82 25.70
C THR A 257 -4.40 -3.04 24.81
N CYS A 258 -3.41 -3.95 24.82
CA CYS A 258 -3.42 -5.13 23.96
C CYS A 258 -4.66 -6.01 24.14
N ASN A 259 -5.13 -6.18 25.38
CA ASN A 259 -6.36 -6.91 25.66
C ASN A 259 -7.61 -6.22 25.11
N ALA A 260 -7.61 -4.88 25.05
CA ALA A 260 -8.73 -4.08 24.55
C ALA A 260 -8.75 -3.99 23.02
N VAL A 261 -7.60 -3.73 22.39
CA VAL A 261 -7.52 -3.36 20.96
C VAL A 261 -7.05 -4.48 20.05
N MET A 262 -6.36 -5.50 20.58
CA MET A 262 -5.85 -6.62 19.76
C MET A 262 -5.97 -7.98 20.49
N PRO A 263 -7.14 -8.32 21.07
CA PRO A 263 -7.35 -9.63 21.68
C PRO A 263 -7.28 -10.74 20.62
N GLN A 264 -7.10 -11.99 21.07
CA GLN A 264 -7.02 -13.15 20.18
C GLN A 264 -8.24 -13.29 19.24
N ALA A 265 -9.44 -12.92 19.70
CA ALA A 265 -10.64 -12.95 18.88
C ALA A 265 -10.57 -11.93 17.72
N GLU A 266 -9.97 -10.76 17.96
CA GLU A 266 -9.78 -9.74 16.92
C GLU A 266 -8.68 -10.15 15.93
N GLN A 267 -7.58 -10.71 16.42
CA GLN A 267 -6.54 -11.29 15.57
C GLN A 267 -7.12 -12.39 14.65
N ALA A 268 -7.96 -13.28 15.18
CA ALA A 268 -8.62 -14.30 14.38
C ALA A 268 -9.60 -13.70 13.34
N ARG A 269 -10.34 -12.65 13.72
CA ARG A 269 -11.23 -11.92 12.81
C ARG A 269 -10.46 -11.27 11.67
N LEU A 270 -9.34 -10.61 11.95
CA LEU A 270 -8.49 -9.98 10.94
C LEU A 270 -7.80 -11.02 10.04
N LEU A 271 -7.29 -12.12 10.60
CA LEU A 271 -6.71 -13.22 9.82
C LEU A 271 -7.72 -13.83 8.83
N ALA A 272 -8.99 -13.89 9.20
CA ALA A 272 -10.05 -14.36 8.31
C ALA A 272 -10.36 -13.37 7.16
N LEU A 273 -9.86 -12.13 7.20
CA LEU A 273 -9.99 -11.16 6.10
C LEU A 273 -8.78 -11.16 5.17
N ILE A 274 -7.62 -11.59 5.66
CA ILE A 274 -6.38 -11.60 4.92
C ILE A 274 -6.32 -12.95 4.20
N PRO A 275 -6.24 -13.06 2.87
CA PRO A 275 -6.02 -14.35 2.22
C PRO A 275 -4.57 -14.83 2.45
N ALA A 276 -4.37 -16.14 2.52
CA ALA A 276 -3.02 -16.71 2.55
C ALA A 276 -2.40 -16.74 1.15
N VAL A 277 -3.23 -16.97 0.13
CA VAL A 277 -2.95 -16.81 -1.30
C VAL A 277 -4.10 -16.01 -1.86
N ALA A 278 -3.83 -14.81 -2.34
CA ALA A 278 -4.86 -13.94 -2.87
C ALA A 278 -5.22 -14.35 -4.29
N GLU A 279 -6.52 -14.35 -4.59
CA GLU A 279 -7.06 -14.70 -5.90
C GLU A 279 -8.04 -13.63 -6.38
N VAL A 280 -7.90 -13.28 -7.65
CA VAL A 280 -8.84 -12.43 -8.39
C VAL A 280 -8.95 -13.04 -9.78
N HIS A 281 -10.16 -13.41 -10.19
CA HIS A 281 -10.43 -14.01 -11.49
C HIS A 281 -11.64 -13.33 -12.12
N LEU A 282 -11.52 -12.96 -13.39
CA LEU A 282 -12.56 -12.28 -14.15
C LEU A 282 -12.96 -13.14 -15.34
N ASP A 283 -14.25 -13.36 -15.53
CA ASP A 283 -14.78 -14.08 -16.69
C ASP A 283 -16.12 -13.50 -17.12
N PHE A 284 -16.47 -13.61 -18.40
CA PHE A 284 -17.83 -13.30 -18.84
C PHE A 284 -18.74 -14.45 -18.42
N SER A 285 -19.76 -14.17 -17.61
CA SER A 285 -20.57 -15.21 -16.94
C SER A 285 -21.46 -16.02 -17.90
N GLN A 286 -21.45 -15.67 -19.19
CA GLN A 286 -22.15 -16.39 -20.25
C GLN A 286 -21.14 -16.91 -21.28
N ALA A 287 -21.43 -18.07 -21.88
CA ALA A 287 -20.68 -18.61 -23.02
C ALA A 287 -20.72 -17.69 -24.27
N GLN A 288 -21.45 -16.58 -24.20
CA GLN A 288 -21.55 -15.58 -25.23
C GLN A 288 -20.45 -14.53 -25.04
N THR A 289 -19.52 -14.47 -25.99
CA THR A 289 -18.43 -13.48 -26.02
C THR A 289 -18.72 -12.32 -26.97
N THR A 290 -19.94 -12.25 -27.53
CA THR A 290 -20.36 -11.19 -28.46
C THR A 290 -21.68 -10.55 -28.01
N PHE A 291 -21.65 -9.23 -27.81
CA PHE A 291 -22.78 -8.42 -27.34
C PHE A 291 -23.06 -7.28 -28.31
N THR A 292 -24.22 -6.66 -28.21
CA THR A 292 -24.53 -5.43 -28.93
C THR A 292 -24.11 -4.21 -28.10
N VAL A 293 -23.65 -3.12 -28.73
CA VAL A 293 -23.40 -1.85 -28.01
C VAL A 293 -24.67 -1.40 -27.27
N GLY A 294 -24.52 -1.02 -26.00
CA GLY A 294 -25.63 -0.70 -25.09
C GLY A 294 -26.30 -1.93 -24.44
N GLU A 295 -25.94 -3.14 -24.82
CA GLU A 295 -26.35 -4.37 -24.12
C GLU A 295 -25.53 -4.56 -22.84
N VAL A 296 -26.17 -5.08 -21.80
CA VAL A 296 -25.51 -5.40 -20.52
C VAL A 296 -24.85 -6.77 -20.62
N ALA A 297 -23.51 -6.79 -20.62
CA ALA A 297 -22.72 -8.00 -20.48
C ALA A 297 -22.54 -8.32 -19.00
N ARG A 298 -22.82 -9.57 -18.61
CA ARG A 298 -22.56 -10.04 -17.24
C ARG A 298 -21.15 -10.59 -17.14
N VAL A 299 -20.47 -10.19 -16.07
CA VAL A 299 -19.08 -10.53 -15.79
C VAL A 299 -19.03 -11.12 -14.38
N SER A 300 -18.52 -12.34 -14.26
CA SER A 300 -18.20 -12.97 -12.99
C SER A 300 -16.85 -12.46 -12.50
N LEU A 301 -16.81 -11.99 -11.26
CA LEU A 301 -15.58 -11.74 -10.52
C LEU A 301 -15.52 -12.77 -9.38
N THR A 302 -14.53 -13.66 -9.39
CA THR A 302 -14.26 -14.59 -8.29
C THR A 302 -13.05 -14.10 -7.51
N THR A 303 -13.18 -13.96 -6.19
CA THR A 303 -12.08 -13.47 -5.34
C THR A 303 -12.22 -13.91 -3.88
N ASN A 304 -11.09 -13.98 -3.18
CA ASN A 304 -10.99 -14.07 -1.72
C ASN A 304 -10.40 -12.79 -1.06
N VAL A 305 -10.24 -11.73 -1.84
CA VAL A 305 -9.77 -10.43 -1.38
C VAL A 305 -10.98 -9.62 -0.91
N TYR A 306 -11.25 -9.68 0.39
CA TYR A 306 -12.45 -9.08 0.98
C TYR A 306 -12.19 -7.72 1.62
N ASN A 307 -13.20 -6.84 1.50
CA ASN A 307 -13.24 -5.51 2.10
C ASN A 307 -12.01 -4.63 1.78
N GLN A 308 -11.34 -4.93 0.67
CA GLN A 308 -10.20 -4.19 0.14
C GLN A 308 -10.55 -3.68 -1.27
N PRO A 309 -9.96 -2.57 -1.72
CA PRO A 309 -10.12 -2.08 -3.08
C PRO A 309 -9.62 -3.09 -4.13
N ILE A 310 -10.45 -3.35 -5.14
CA ILE A 310 -10.07 -4.04 -6.38
C ILE A 310 -10.29 -3.04 -7.51
N GLU A 311 -9.21 -2.60 -8.14
CA GLU A 311 -9.27 -1.64 -9.24
C GLU A 311 -9.72 -2.31 -10.52
N PHE A 312 -10.61 -1.65 -11.24
CA PHE A 312 -11.18 -2.08 -12.51
C PHE A 312 -10.78 -1.11 -13.60
N ALA A 313 -10.33 -1.65 -14.73
CA ALA A 313 -10.07 -0.88 -15.93
C ALA A 313 -10.68 -1.53 -17.17
N SER A 314 -10.96 -0.70 -18.16
CA SER A 314 -11.38 -1.13 -19.49
C SER A 314 -10.62 -0.34 -20.54
N ASN A 315 -10.26 -1.00 -21.64
CA ASN A 315 -9.61 -0.37 -22.79
C ASN A 315 -10.57 0.49 -23.65
N THR A 316 -11.87 0.47 -23.35
CA THR A 316 -12.92 1.16 -24.11
C THR A 316 -13.86 1.91 -23.18
N ALA A 317 -14.53 2.93 -23.71
CA ALA A 317 -15.53 3.67 -22.97
C ALA A 317 -16.74 2.77 -22.63
N GLY A 318 -17.13 2.79 -21.36
CA GLY A 318 -18.21 2.00 -20.83
C GLY A 318 -18.47 2.29 -19.36
N SER A 319 -19.39 1.55 -18.78
CA SER A 319 -19.71 1.63 -17.34
C SER A 319 -19.79 0.23 -16.73
N ILE A 320 -19.25 0.08 -15.53
CA ILE A 320 -19.35 -1.12 -14.70
C ILE A 320 -20.21 -0.81 -13.47
N VAL A 321 -21.15 -1.69 -13.16
CA VAL A 321 -21.98 -1.59 -11.94
C VAL A 321 -22.19 -2.98 -11.34
N ALA A 322 -22.57 -3.05 -10.07
CA ALA A 322 -23.04 -4.31 -9.49
C ALA A 322 -24.35 -4.74 -10.17
N CYS A 323 -24.47 -6.01 -10.55
CA CYS A 323 -25.75 -6.53 -11.05
C CYS A 323 -26.82 -6.55 -9.94
N GLN A 324 -28.10 -6.52 -10.30
CA GLN A 324 -29.19 -6.53 -9.31
C GLN A 324 -29.10 -7.74 -8.37
N GLY A 325 -29.19 -7.48 -7.06
CA GLY A 325 -29.11 -8.49 -6.02
C GLY A 325 -27.69 -8.82 -5.55
N SER A 326 -26.66 -8.24 -6.18
CA SER A 326 -25.28 -8.32 -5.69
C SER A 326 -25.07 -7.41 -4.48
N ASN A 327 -24.31 -7.88 -3.50
CA ASN A 327 -23.87 -7.11 -2.32
C ASN A 327 -22.54 -6.38 -2.54
N VAL A 328 -21.98 -6.46 -3.75
CA VAL A 328 -20.75 -5.77 -4.14
C VAL A 328 -20.96 -4.28 -4.22
N GLN A 329 -19.97 -3.52 -3.75
CA GLN A 329 -19.93 -2.08 -3.92
C GLN A 329 -19.04 -1.73 -5.11
N VAL A 330 -19.54 -0.88 -6.00
CA VAL A 330 -18.78 -0.35 -7.15
C VAL A 330 -18.84 1.17 -7.09
N THR A 331 -17.69 1.80 -6.90
CA THR A 331 -17.54 3.26 -6.81
C THR A 331 -16.50 3.72 -7.81
N GLY A 332 -16.92 4.29 -8.94
CA GLY A 332 -16.01 4.65 -10.01
C GLY A 332 -15.34 3.41 -10.62
N THR A 333 -14.02 3.34 -10.54
CA THR A 333 -13.21 2.19 -10.97
C THR A 333 -12.93 1.19 -9.84
N THR A 334 -13.36 1.47 -8.61
CA THR A 334 -13.05 0.60 -7.47
C THR A 334 -14.22 -0.33 -7.17
N ILE A 335 -13.92 -1.62 -7.05
CA ILE A 335 -14.83 -2.68 -6.64
C ILE A 335 -14.45 -3.11 -5.22
N THR A 336 -15.44 -3.32 -4.35
CA THR A 336 -15.24 -3.89 -3.02
C THR A 336 -16.19 -5.04 -2.81
N VAL A 337 -15.62 -6.23 -2.61
CA VAL A 337 -16.37 -7.47 -2.35
C VAL A 337 -16.44 -7.68 -0.83
N PRO A 338 -17.64 -7.70 -0.22
CA PRO A 338 -17.78 -7.99 1.19
C PRO A 338 -17.57 -9.49 1.46
N GLY A 339 -16.85 -9.79 2.53
CA GLY A 339 -16.64 -11.17 2.99
C GLY A 339 -15.99 -11.21 4.35
N THR A 340 -15.94 -12.41 4.94
CA THR A 340 -15.46 -12.65 6.31
C THR A 340 -14.56 -13.86 6.46
N ASP A 341 -14.33 -14.62 5.38
CA ASP A 341 -13.52 -15.84 5.39
C ASP A 341 -12.73 -15.96 4.09
N SER A 342 -11.49 -15.51 4.13
CA SER A 342 -10.52 -15.49 3.03
C SER A 342 -10.04 -16.88 2.60
N ALA A 343 -10.45 -17.96 3.28
CA ALA A 343 -10.20 -19.32 2.84
C ALA A 343 -11.23 -19.82 1.81
N VAL A 344 -12.29 -19.05 1.57
CA VAL A 344 -13.36 -19.36 0.62
C VAL A 344 -13.43 -18.26 -0.43
N ASP A 345 -13.43 -18.62 -1.70
CA ASP A 345 -13.64 -17.66 -2.79
C ASP A 345 -15.13 -17.33 -2.94
N THR A 346 -15.43 -16.08 -3.24
CA THR A 346 -16.78 -15.63 -3.58
C THR A 346 -16.82 -15.20 -5.04
N THR A 347 -17.78 -15.74 -5.78
CA THR A 347 -18.12 -15.25 -7.13
C THR A 347 -19.25 -14.25 -7.05
N VAL A 348 -19.03 -13.06 -7.61
CA VAL A 348 -20.01 -11.98 -7.70
C VAL A 348 -20.25 -11.59 -9.16
N GLU A 349 -21.46 -11.16 -9.48
CA GLU A 349 -21.78 -10.69 -10.83
C GLU A 349 -21.74 -9.15 -10.94
N LEU A 350 -20.97 -8.70 -11.92
CA LEU A 350 -20.86 -7.32 -12.37
C LEU A 350 -21.54 -7.17 -13.74
N CYS A 351 -22.10 -6.00 -13.98
CA CYS A 351 -22.85 -5.67 -15.18
C CYS A 351 -22.09 -4.57 -15.93
N TYR A 352 -21.48 -4.92 -17.06
CA TYR A 352 -20.73 -4.02 -17.91
C TYR A 352 -21.55 -3.59 -19.12
N THR A 353 -21.44 -2.34 -19.54
CA THR A 353 -22.09 -1.83 -20.76
C THR A 353 -21.11 -0.97 -21.54
N ALA A 354 -20.77 -1.41 -22.76
CA ALA A 354 -19.93 -0.67 -23.68
C ALA A 354 -20.73 0.43 -24.38
N THR A 355 -20.10 1.58 -24.63
CA THR A 355 -20.70 2.68 -25.42
C THR A 355 -20.25 2.69 -26.88
N GLU A 356 -19.24 1.90 -27.23
CA GLU A 356 -18.65 1.84 -28.57
C GLU A 356 -18.47 0.39 -29.04
N PRO A 357 -18.57 0.12 -30.35
CA PRO A 357 -18.30 -1.21 -30.89
C PRO A 357 -16.80 -1.50 -30.93
N GLY A 358 -16.41 -2.74 -30.68
CA GLY A 358 -15.01 -3.16 -30.70
C GLY A 358 -14.72 -4.36 -29.78
N SER A 359 -13.45 -4.73 -29.70
CA SER A 359 -12.97 -5.69 -28.69
C SER A 359 -12.79 -4.94 -27.37
N VAL A 360 -13.59 -5.31 -26.38
CA VAL A 360 -13.51 -4.81 -25.02
C VAL A 360 -12.67 -5.79 -24.22
N GLU A 361 -11.61 -5.28 -23.60
CA GLU A 361 -10.84 -5.97 -22.58
C GLU A 361 -11.14 -5.29 -21.24
N LEU A 362 -11.53 -6.11 -20.27
CA LEU A 362 -11.74 -5.73 -18.88
C LEU A 362 -10.58 -6.29 -18.08
N SER A 363 -10.04 -5.50 -17.16
CA SER A 363 -9.00 -5.95 -16.24
C SER A 363 -9.38 -5.57 -14.81
N VAL A 364 -9.02 -6.46 -13.89
CA VAL A 364 -9.12 -6.22 -12.45
C VAL A 364 -7.75 -6.41 -11.82
N GLU A 365 -7.44 -5.62 -10.82
CA GLU A 365 -6.20 -5.67 -10.06
C GLU A 365 -6.49 -5.43 -8.58
N ALA A 366 -5.95 -6.28 -7.71
CA ALA A 366 -6.00 -6.10 -6.27
C ALA A 366 -4.59 -6.14 -5.68
N GLN A 367 -4.36 -5.35 -4.64
CA GLN A 367 -3.12 -5.36 -3.87
C GLN A 367 -3.44 -5.86 -2.46
N PRO A 368 -3.50 -7.19 -2.26
CA PRO A 368 -3.81 -7.78 -0.97
C PRO A 368 -2.70 -7.46 0.05
N ALA A 369 -3.09 -7.41 1.32
CA ALA A 369 -2.13 -7.42 2.43
C ALA A 369 -1.33 -8.74 2.46
N SER A 370 -0.25 -8.80 1.69
CA SER A 370 0.67 -9.95 1.62
C SER A 370 1.80 -9.84 2.66
N THR A 371 2.60 -10.88 2.86
CA THR A 371 3.90 -10.77 3.54
C THR A 371 5.06 -10.63 2.56
N SER A 372 4.83 -10.80 1.26
CA SER A 372 5.88 -10.78 0.22
C SER A 372 6.60 -9.43 0.05
N HIS A 373 6.07 -8.36 0.66
CA HIS A 373 6.66 -7.02 0.61
C HIS A 373 7.29 -6.56 1.94
N VAL A 374 7.37 -7.43 2.95
CA VAL A 374 8.08 -7.14 4.20
C VAL A 374 9.51 -7.66 4.08
N SER A 375 10.47 -6.80 4.39
CA SER A 375 11.84 -7.18 4.71
C SER A 375 12.09 -6.95 6.18
N TRP A 376 12.72 -7.91 6.84
CA TRP A 376 13.09 -7.78 8.24
C TRP A 376 14.51 -7.27 8.32
N ASN A 377 14.76 -6.26 9.16
CA ASN A 377 16.05 -5.59 9.25
C ASN A 377 16.46 -5.43 10.71
N GLN A 378 17.72 -5.70 11.02
CA GLN A 378 18.24 -5.55 12.38
C GLN A 378 19.68 -5.05 12.34
N SER A 379 19.99 -4.08 13.20
CA SER A 379 21.39 -3.71 13.47
C SER A 379 22.03 -4.74 14.40
N SER A 380 23.26 -5.13 14.09
CA SER A 380 24.07 -5.95 14.99
C SER A 380 24.78 -5.06 16.00
N ASN A 381 24.62 -5.35 17.28
CA ASN A 381 25.33 -4.69 18.38
C ASN A 381 26.10 -5.72 19.20
N ALA A 382 26.98 -6.46 18.53
CA ALA A 382 27.78 -7.52 19.11
C ALA A 382 28.56 -7.03 20.35
N GLY A 383 28.09 -7.41 21.54
CA GLY A 383 28.69 -7.03 22.82
C GLY A 383 27.82 -6.17 23.72
N ALA A 384 26.69 -5.66 23.23
CA ALA A 384 25.69 -5.00 24.08
C ALA A 384 24.94 -6.02 24.96
N THR A 385 24.47 -5.56 26.12
CA THR A 385 23.67 -6.40 27.03
C THR A 385 22.23 -6.58 26.51
N ILE A 386 21.73 -5.58 25.79
CA ILE A 386 20.41 -5.56 25.19
C ILE A 386 20.59 -5.48 23.67
N PRO A 387 20.09 -6.45 22.89
CA PRO A 387 20.20 -6.42 21.43
C PRO A 387 19.33 -5.32 20.81
N CYS A 388 19.55 -5.02 19.52
CA CYS A 388 18.68 -4.13 18.75
C CYS A 388 17.35 -4.80 18.38
N GLN A 389 16.31 -4.00 18.20
CA GLN A 389 15.00 -4.42 17.70
C GLN A 389 15.06 -4.88 16.25
N VAL A 390 14.12 -5.75 15.85
CA VAL A 390 13.94 -6.21 14.47
C VAL A 390 12.83 -5.39 13.81
N PHE A 391 13.14 -4.72 12.70
CA PHE A 391 12.24 -3.83 11.98
C PHE A 391 11.68 -4.47 10.72
N ALA A 392 10.35 -4.44 10.57
CA ALA A 392 9.68 -4.63 9.30
C ALA A 392 9.85 -3.35 8.47
N ALA A 393 10.64 -3.41 7.41
CA ALA A 393 10.65 -2.41 6.35
C ALA A 393 9.74 -2.90 5.23
N TYR A 394 8.78 -2.08 4.87
CA TYR A 394 7.85 -2.36 3.79
C TYR A 394 8.52 -2.01 2.46
N ASN A 395 7.97 -2.58 1.39
CA ASN A 395 8.34 -2.22 0.05
C ASN A 395 7.06 -1.97 -0.72
N GLU A 396 6.44 -0.81 -0.49
CA GLU A 396 5.17 -0.46 -1.10
C GLU A 396 5.28 -0.45 -2.64
N ALA A 397 6.45 -0.08 -3.17
CA ALA A 397 6.76 -0.15 -4.59
C ALA A 397 6.77 -1.58 -5.18
N ARG A 398 6.68 -2.62 -4.33
CA ARG A 398 6.63 -4.04 -4.71
C ARG A 398 5.41 -4.76 -4.13
N PHE A 399 4.34 -4.04 -3.81
CA PHE A 399 3.08 -4.73 -3.52
C PHE A 399 2.73 -5.65 -4.69
N GLU A 400 2.70 -6.95 -4.42
CA GLU A 400 2.39 -7.95 -5.41
C GLU A 400 0.90 -7.83 -5.74
N SER A 401 0.61 -7.33 -6.92
CA SER A 401 -0.74 -7.23 -7.45
C SER A 401 -1.21 -8.60 -7.94
N VAL A 402 -2.41 -9.00 -7.55
CA VAL A 402 -3.12 -10.10 -8.21
C VAL A 402 -4.06 -9.50 -9.23
N SER A 403 -3.89 -9.86 -10.49
CA SER A 403 -4.65 -9.27 -11.59
C SER A 403 -5.15 -10.33 -12.56
N ASP A 404 -6.29 -10.06 -13.18
CA ASP A 404 -6.81 -10.90 -14.26
C ASP A 404 -7.53 -10.06 -15.31
N ARG A 405 -7.76 -10.66 -16.49
CA ARG A 405 -8.39 -9.99 -17.63
C ARG A 405 -9.39 -10.90 -18.33
N ALA A 406 -10.48 -10.29 -18.76
CA ALA A 406 -11.50 -10.94 -19.59
C ALA A 406 -11.77 -10.09 -20.84
N ALA A 407 -12.05 -10.74 -21.98
CA ALA A 407 -12.34 -10.04 -23.22
C ALA A 407 -13.66 -10.49 -23.86
N ALA A 408 -14.38 -9.53 -24.45
CA ALA A 408 -15.58 -9.76 -25.24
C ALA A 408 -15.64 -8.78 -26.43
N THR A 409 -16.45 -9.10 -27.43
CA THR A 409 -16.67 -8.24 -28.61
C THR A 409 -18.03 -7.57 -28.52
N PHE A 410 -18.09 -6.26 -28.73
CA PHE A 410 -19.33 -5.50 -28.85
C PHE A 410 -19.53 -5.07 -30.30
N ILE A 411 -20.67 -5.43 -30.90
CA ILE A 411 -21.03 -5.07 -32.26
C ILE A 411 -22.04 -3.92 -32.27
N ALA A 412 -21.99 -3.09 -33.31
CA ALA A 412 -22.93 -1.98 -33.44
C ALA A 412 -24.38 -2.50 -33.47
N ALA A 413 -25.29 -1.80 -32.78
CA ALA A 413 -26.71 -2.09 -32.86
C ALA A 413 -27.18 -2.01 -34.32
N VAL A 414 -27.85 -3.07 -34.79
CA VAL A 414 -28.41 -3.07 -36.13
C VAL A 414 -29.54 -2.04 -36.16
N ILE A 415 -29.30 -0.87 -36.75
CA ILE A 415 -30.37 0.10 -37.00
C ILE A 415 -31.30 -0.58 -38.02
N PRO A 416 -32.59 -0.80 -37.71
CA PRO A 416 -33.49 -1.39 -38.67
C PRO A 416 -33.57 -0.45 -39.87
N THR A 417 -33.04 -0.89 -41.01
CA THR A 417 -33.19 -0.16 -42.26
C THR A 417 -34.68 -0.13 -42.57
N THR A 418 -35.33 1.02 -42.40
CA THR A 418 -36.69 1.20 -42.88
C THR A 418 -36.64 1.06 -44.40
N THR A 419 -37.11 -0.07 -44.92
CA THR A 419 -37.37 -0.23 -46.36
C THR A 419 -38.21 0.96 -46.79
N PRO A 420 -37.77 1.77 -47.79
CA PRO A 420 -38.57 2.88 -48.27
C PRO A 420 -39.96 2.37 -48.65
N ALA A 421 -41.00 2.91 -48.04
CA ALA A 421 -42.36 2.63 -48.45
C ALA A 421 -42.50 3.02 -49.93
N THR A 422 -42.84 2.06 -50.78
CA THR A 422 -43.23 2.31 -52.17
C THR A 422 -44.31 3.39 -52.18
N PRO A 423 -44.15 4.51 -52.90
CA PRO A 423 -45.17 5.56 -52.96
C PRO A 423 -46.49 4.96 -53.43
N ALA A 424 -47.55 5.12 -52.63
CA ALA A 424 -48.88 4.77 -53.06
C ALA A 424 -49.27 5.67 -54.25
N LEU A 425 -49.72 5.05 -55.33
CA LEU A 425 -50.19 5.74 -56.52
C LEU A 425 -51.49 6.50 -56.16
N GLU A 426 -51.42 7.83 -56.04
CA GLU A 426 -52.59 8.66 -55.79
C GLU A 426 -53.58 8.58 -56.97
N THR A 427 -54.84 8.29 -56.65
CA THR A 427 -55.96 8.30 -57.59
C THR A 427 -56.40 9.76 -57.83
N PRO A 428 -56.65 10.21 -59.08
CA PRO A 428 -56.93 11.61 -59.37
C PRO A 428 -58.24 12.10 -58.73
N ALA A 429 -58.18 13.21 -58.01
CA ALA A 429 -59.36 13.92 -57.50
C ALA A 429 -60.07 14.71 -58.61
N VAL A 430 -61.39 14.56 -58.69
CA VAL A 430 -62.29 15.33 -59.56
C VAL A 430 -62.40 16.75 -59.03
N THR A 431 -62.06 17.74 -59.85
CA THR A 431 -62.18 19.17 -59.53
C THR A 431 -63.44 19.78 -60.15
N THR A 432 -64.20 20.51 -59.34
CA THR A 432 -65.36 21.35 -59.75
C THR A 432 -64.91 22.81 -59.84
N PRO A 433 -65.34 23.60 -60.85
CA PRO A 433 -64.86 24.97 -61.05
C PRO A 433 -65.78 26.05 -60.44
N ALA A 434 -65.17 27.14 -59.96
CA ALA A 434 -65.63 28.55 -59.86
C ALA A 434 -64.96 29.23 -58.65
N THR A 435 -64.54 30.49 -58.61
CA THR A 435 -64.53 31.65 -59.53
C THR A 435 -63.56 32.68 -58.95
N THR A 436 -62.87 33.42 -59.82
CA THR A 436 -61.96 34.55 -59.54
C THR A 436 -62.71 35.77 -58.95
N PRO A 437 -62.07 36.64 -58.16
CA PRO A 437 -61.58 37.90 -58.76
C PRO A 437 -60.26 38.49 -58.22
N ALA A 438 -59.59 39.23 -59.13
CA ALA A 438 -58.66 40.38 -59.02
C ALA A 438 -57.97 40.67 -57.67
N GLY A 439 -56.64 40.84 -57.56
CA GLY A 439 -55.67 41.42 -58.47
C GLY A 439 -55.21 42.78 -57.94
N SER A 440 -53.94 42.91 -57.51
CA SER A 440 -53.06 44.08 -57.77
C SER A 440 -51.74 43.99 -56.97
N ASN A 441 -50.68 43.72 -57.73
CA ASN A 441 -49.36 44.37 -57.76
C ASN A 441 -48.42 44.46 -56.54
N ALA A 442 -47.22 43.94 -56.82
CA ALA A 442 -45.88 44.52 -56.61
C ALA A 442 -45.36 44.59 -55.16
N THR A 443 -44.09 44.33 -54.83
CA THR A 443 -42.84 44.40 -55.61
C THR A 443 -41.76 43.61 -54.84
N THR A 444 -40.95 42.80 -55.54
CA THR A 444 -39.58 42.40 -55.15
C THR A 444 -38.61 43.54 -55.55
N PRO A 445 -37.36 43.70 -55.05
CA PRO A 445 -36.33 42.65 -55.09
C PRO A 445 -35.22 42.67 -54.00
N ALA A 446 -34.48 41.55 -53.97
CA ALA A 446 -33.02 41.38 -53.80
C ALA A 446 -32.33 42.03 -52.58
N THR A 447 -31.40 41.36 -51.87
CA THR A 447 -30.08 40.89 -52.36
C THR A 447 -29.50 40.03 -51.20
N ALA A 448 -29.12 38.76 -51.39
CA ALA A 448 -27.76 38.29 -51.76
C ALA A 448 -26.64 38.86 -50.86
N SER A 449 -25.59 38.17 -50.39
CA SER A 449 -25.03 36.82 -50.56
C SER A 449 -23.80 36.74 -49.64
N GLY A 450 -23.28 35.52 -49.40
CA GLY A 450 -21.86 35.29 -49.05
C GLY A 450 -21.63 35.13 -47.55
N ALA A 451 -21.52 33.93 -46.95
CA ALA A 451 -20.74 32.73 -47.27
C ALA A 451 -19.24 32.84 -46.94
N MET A 452 -18.82 31.87 -46.13
CA MET A 452 -17.53 31.15 -46.13
C MET A 452 -16.38 31.59 -45.20
N LEU A 453 -16.21 30.75 -44.17
CA LEU A 453 -15.09 29.83 -43.90
C LEU A 453 -13.86 30.25 -43.04
N ALA A 454 -13.40 29.17 -42.36
CA ALA A 454 -12.10 28.86 -41.76
C ALA A 454 -11.85 29.43 -40.34
N SER A 455 -11.67 28.62 -39.29
CA SER A 455 -10.75 27.48 -39.01
C SER A 455 -9.47 27.90 -38.28
N THR A 456 -9.05 27.01 -37.36
CA THR A 456 -7.89 27.05 -36.42
C THR A 456 -8.15 27.91 -35.18
N GLY A 457 -7.86 27.50 -33.94
CA GLY A 457 -7.13 26.35 -33.43
C GLY A 457 -6.26 26.78 -32.25
N VAL A 458 -6.42 26.08 -31.11
CA VAL A 458 -5.36 25.75 -30.14
C VAL A 458 -4.94 26.82 -29.08
N GLU A 459 -5.32 26.46 -27.84
CA GLU A 459 -4.54 26.44 -26.58
C GLU A 459 -4.30 27.63 -25.63
N THR A 460 -4.35 27.22 -24.35
CA THR A 460 -3.78 27.75 -23.11
C THR A 460 -4.39 29.02 -22.48
N ASN A 461 -4.87 28.86 -21.25
CA ASN A 461 -4.62 29.85 -20.19
C ASN A 461 -4.57 29.21 -18.80
N VAL A 462 -3.36 29.19 -18.26
CA VAL A 462 -3.02 29.17 -16.83
C VAL A 462 -3.16 30.61 -16.32
N GLY A 463 -3.70 30.85 -15.13
CA GLY A 463 -3.58 32.18 -14.53
C GLY A 463 -4.51 32.52 -13.36
N LEU A 464 -4.10 32.06 -12.16
CA LEU A 464 -4.04 32.72 -10.85
C LEU A 464 -4.81 34.04 -10.51
N TRP A 465 -5.07 34.15 -9.20
CA TRP A 465 -5.47 35.29 -8.32
C TRP A 465 -6.99 35.39 -8.06
N VAL A 466 -7.51 35.51 -6.82
CA VAL A 466 -7.12 36.39 -5.70
C VAL A 466 -7.53 35.79 -4.33
N ALA A 467 -6.70 36.07 -3.33
CA ALA A 467 -6.89 35.83 -1.89
C ALA A 467 -8.00 36.68 -1.23
N ALA A 468 -8.71 36.12 -0.25
CA ALA A 468 -9.27 36.85 0.89
C ALA A 468 -9.87 35.90 1.94
N ALA A 469 -9.23 35.78 3.11
CA ALA A 469 -9.90 35.70 4.43
C ALA A 469 -8.85 35.48 5.54
N ALA A 470 -8.17 36.57 5.92
CA ALA A 470 -7.59 36.72 7.25
C ALA A 470 -8.42 37.79 7.97
N LEU A 471 -9.17 37.40 9.00
CA LEU A 471 -9.67 38.26 10.09
C LEU A 471 -10.60 37.41 10.97
N LEU A 472 -10.09 36.96 12.12
CA LEU A 472 -10.76 36.85 13.44
C LEU A 472 -10.00 35.82 14.29
N GLY A 473 -9.33 36.29 15.36
CA GLY A 473 -8.75 35.37 16.35
C GLY A 473 -7.54 35.86 17.15
N GLY A 474 -7.11 37.12 17.01
CA GLY A 474 -6.06 37.70 17.85
C GLY A 474 -6.62 38.51 19.02
N LEU A 475 -7.01 37.85 20.13
CA LEU A 475 -7.24 38.52 21.41
C LEU A 475 -7.28 37.53 22.60
N MET A 476 -6.13 37.07 23.11
CA MET A 476 -6.01 36.47 24.46
C MET A 476 -4.55 36.20 24.85
N LEU A 477 -3.66 37.20 24.75
CA LEU A 477 -2.29 37.08 25.24
C LEU A 477 -1.77 38.42 25.77
N LEU A 478 -2.47 38.97 26.77
CA LEU A 478 -2.01 40.11 27.56
C LEU A 478 -2.78 40.11 28.88
N LEU A 479 -2.52 39.17 29.79
CA LEU A 479 -2.94 39.30 31.21
C LEU A 479 -2.34 38.27 32.19
N VAL A 480 -1.10 37.80 32.05
CA VAL A 480 -0.40 37.16 33.20
C VAL A 480 1.09 37.53 33.20
N ARG A 481 1.39 38.78 33.58
CA ARG A 481 2.72 39.12 34.09
C ARG A 481 2.63 40.30 35.06
N ARG A 482 2.17 40.03 36.29
CA ARG A 482 2.50 40.78 37.52
C ARG A 482 1.74 40.24 38.73
N ARG A 483 2.44 39.48 39.58
CA ARG A 483 2.42 39.52 41.06
C ARG A 483 3.37 38.44 41.58
N SER A 484 4.58 38.83 41.96
CA SER A 484 5.03 39.18 43.34
C SER A 484 5.50 37.90 44.05
N GLU A 485 6.80 37.68 44.25
CA GLU A 485 7.54 38.21 45.42
C GLU A 485 6.68 38.20 46.69
N ALA A 486 6.63 37.02 47.31
CA ALA A 486 6.68 36.76 48.74
C ALA A 486 7.12 35.30 48.94
#